data_AF-A0A841DIW5-F1
#
_entry.id   AF-A0A841DIW5-F1
#
_cell.length_a   1.000
_cell.length_b   1.000
_cell.length_c   1.000
_cell.angle_alpha   90.00
_cell.angle_beta   90.00
_cell.angle_gamma   90.00
#
_symmetry.space_group_name_H-M   'P 1'
#
loop_
_entity.id
_entity.type
_entity.pdbx_description
1 polymer ?
#
loop_
_entity_poly.entity_id
_entity_poly.type
_entity_poly.pdbx_seq_one_letter_code
_entity_poly.pdbx_strand_id
1 'polypeptide(L)'
;MRYSYGLTDAGKELVPILMALTAWGDRWATPPAGQPIRFTHTTCGKVTTPTVCCSECGDPLRMDDVEPSPGPGGRTAPGTALIATVLGVEPKL
;
A
#
# COMPACT_ATOMS: atom_id res chain seq x y z
N MET A 1 -13.00 -4.93 35.25
CA MET A 1 -13.20 -5.58 33.92
C MET A 1 -12.08 -5.10 33.01
N ARG A 2 -11.39 -5.99 32.30
CA ARG A 2 -10.28 -5.62 31.38
C ARG A 2 -10.64 -6.14 30.00
N TYR A 3 -10.54 -5.27 28.99
CA TYR A 3 -10.79 -5.62 27.61
C TYR A 3 -9.46 -5.74 26.86
N SER A 4 -9.43 -6.65 25.89
CA SER A 4 -8.32 -6.82 24.96
C SER A 4 -8.80 -6.50 23.55
N TYR A 5 -7.93 -5.86 22.77
CA TYR A 5 -8.15 -5.65 21.35
C TYR A 5 -7.42 -6.74 20.56
N GLY A 6 -8.17 -7.46 19.73
CA GLY A 6 -7.63 -8.41 18.77
C GLY A 6 -7.87 -7.90 17.36
N LEU A 7 -6.91 -8.14 16.46
CA LEU A 7 -7.13 -7.91 15.04
C LEU A 7 -8.14 -8.93 14.50
N THR A 8 -9.11 -8.44 13.75
CA THR A 8 -9.92 -9.26 12.85
C THR A 8 -9.04 -9.78 11.71
N ASP A 9 -9.57 -10.71 10.91
CA ASP A 9 -8.83 -11.19 9.73
C ASP A 9 -8.57 -10.05 8.73
N ALA A 10 -9.56 -9.19 8.49
CA ALA A 10 -9.37 -7.95 7.71
C ALA A 10 -8.27 -7.04 8.31
N GLY A 11 -8.14 -6.98 9.63
CA GLY A 11 -7.07 -6.24 10.29
C GLY A 11 -5.68 -6.85 10.08
N LYS A 12 -5.58 -8.18 10.04
CA LYS A 12 -4.32 -8.89 9.76
C LYS A 12 -3.88 -8.68 8.30
N GLU A 13 -4.83 -8.57 7.38
CA GLU A 13 -4.56 -8.29 5.95
C GLU A 13 -3.95 -6.91 5.67
N LEU A 14 -3.91 -6.01 6.66
CA LEU A 14 -3.25 -4.70 6.54
C LEU A 14 -1.72 -4.76 6.66
N VAL A 15 -1.13 -5.88 7.09
CA VAL A 15 0.32 -6.01 7.30
C VAL A 15 1.15 -5.58 6.07
N PRO A 16 0.83 -5.99 4.82
CA PRO A 16 1.58 -5.55 3.64
C PRO A 16 1.56 -4.03 3.43
N ILE A 17 0.46 -3.36 3.78
CA ILE A 17 0.32 -1.90 3.68
C ILE A 17 1.26 -1.21 4.68
N LEU A 18 1.32 -1.73 5.91
CA LEU A 18 2.22 -1.20 6.94
C LEU A 18 3.70 -1.39 6.56
N MET A 19 4.04 -2.51 5.93
CA MET A 19 5.38 -2.75 5.39
C MET A 19 5.72 -1.74 4.27
N ALA A 20 4.81 -1.51 3.33
CA ALA A 20 4.99 -0.51 2.26
C ALA A 20 5.16 0.91 2.81
N LEU A 21 4.37 1.28 3.84
CA LEU A 21 4.50 2.57 4.52
C LEU A 21 5.86 2.70 5.23
N THR A 22 6.35 1.62 5.84
CA THR A 22 7.69 1.60 6.46
C THR A 22 8.77 1.86 5.40
N ALA A 23 8.69 1.21 4.24
CA ALA A 23 9.63 1.46 3.14
C ALA A 23 9.57 2.89 2.59
N TRP A 24 8.40 3.54 2.63
CA TRP A 24 8.29 4.97 2.35
C TRP A 24 9.00 5.80 3.43
N GLY A 25 8.79 5.48 4.71
CA GLY A 25 9.47 6.13 5.83
C GLY A 25 10.99 6.00 5.76
N ASP A 26 11.48 4.83 5.35
CA ASP A 26 12.92 4.61 5.16
C ASP A 26 13.52 5.53 4.08
N ARG A 27 12.74 5.94 3.07
CA ARG A 27 13.22 6.85 2.02
C ARG A 27 13.20 8.31 2.45
N TRP A 28 12.22 8.72 3.25
CA TRP A 28 11.93 10.15 3.48
C TRP A 28 12.08 10.61 4.93
N ALA A 29 12.11 9.68 5.87
CA ALA A 29 12.08 9.94 7.31
C ALA A 29 13.10 9.09 8.09
N THR A 30 14.13 8.56 7.42
CA THR A 30 15.20 7.81 8.09
C THR A 30 16.02 8.75 8.99
N PRO A 31 16.13 8.46 10.30
CA PRO A 31 16.97 9.23 11.20
C PRO A 31 18.46 9.01 10.90
N PRO A 32 19.38 9.85 11.42
CA PRO A 32 20.82 9.68 11.22
C PRO A 32 21.37 8.32 11.67
N ALA A 33 20.71 7.67 12.63
CA ALA A 33 21.06 6.33 13.10
C ALA A 33 20.69 5.20 12.10
N GLY A 34 19.97 5.52 11.02
CA GLY A 34 19.54 4.59 9.99
C GLY A 34 18.11 4.07 10.16
N GLN A 35 17.73 3.13 9.30
CA GLN A 35 16.41 2.51 9.26
C GLN A 35 16.10 1.81 10.59
N PRO A 36 14.94 2.07 11.22
CA PRO A 36 14.58 1.45 12.50
C PRO A 36 14.25 -0.04 12.38
N ILE A 37 13.80 -0.50 11.21
CA ILE A 37 13.40 -1.90 10.95
C ILE A 37 13.99 -2.33 9.61
N ARG A 38 14.50 -3.58 9.53
CA ARG A 38 14.83 -4.25 8.25
C ARG A 38 13.97 -5.49 8.09
N PHE A 39 13.42 -5.67 6.89
CA PHE A 39 12.71 -6.90 6.54
C PHE A 39 13.67 -7.90 5.91
N THR A 40 13.67 -9.13 6.40
CA THR A 40 14.42 -10.24 5.79
C THR A 40 13.42 -11.26 5.27
N HIS A 41 13.50 -11.59 3.99
CA HIS A 41 12.64 -12.63 3.42
C HIS A 41 13.10 -13.99 3.95
N THR A 42 12.22 -14.65 4.72
CA THR A 42 12.54 -15.90 5.41
C THR A 42 12.91 -17.03 4.45
N THR A 43 12.34 -17.05 3.24
CA THR A 43 12.59 -18.11 2.25
C THR A 43 13.98 -18.02 1.62
N CYS A 44 14.47 -16.81 1.31
CA CYS A 44 15.76 -16.62 0.63
C CYS A 44 16.87 -16.02 1.51
N GLY A 45 16.55 -15.61 2.74
CA GLY A 45 17.48 -15.02 3.70
C GLY A 45 17.96 -13.61 3.36
N LYS A 46 17.43 -12.99 2.29
CA LYS A 46 17.88 -11.67 1.84
C LYS A 46 17.10 -10.56 2.55
N VAL A 47 17.81 -9.51 2.94
CA VAL A 47 17.18 -8.23 3.30
C VAL A 47 16.43 -7.72 2.08
N THR A 48 15.18 -7.32 2.27
CA THR A 48 14.26 -6.96 1.19
C THR A 48 13.51 -5.68 1.49
N THR A 49 13.03 -5.04 0.43
CA THR A 49 12.10 -3.91 0.49
C THR A 49 10.77 -4.36 -0.11
N PRO A 50 9.64 -4.20 0.61
CA PRO A 50 8.33 -4.53 0.07
C PRO A 50 8.05 -3.70 -1.19
N THR A 51 7.54 -4.37 -2.22
CA THR A 51 7.23 -3.77 -3.53
C THR A 51 5.82 -4.19 -3.94
N VAL A 52 5.01 -3.25 -4.42
CA VAL A 52 3.71 -3.55 -5.04
C VAL A 52 3.97 -3.95 -6.49
N CYS A 53 3.45 -5.09 -6.91
CA CYS A 53 3.62 -5.63 -8.25
C CYS A 53 2.30 -6.02 -8.90
N CYS A 54 2.29 -6.09 -10.23
CA CYS A 54 1.16 -6.57 -11.01
C CYS A 54 0.94 -8.05 -10.73
N SER A 55 -0.31 -8.46 -10.47
CA SER A 55 -0.65 -9.86 -10.20
C SER A 55 -0.41 -10.79 -11.39
N GLU A 56 -0.41 -10.24 -12.61
CA GLU A 56 -0.33 -11.02 -13.84
C GLU A 56 1.12 -11.23 -14.32
N CYS A 57 1.93 -10.16 -14.35
CA CYS A 57 3.32 -10.23 -14.86
C CYS A 57 4.40 -10.18 -13.77
N GLY A 58 4.06 -9.73 -12.55
CA GLY A 58 5.01 -9.59 -11.45
C GLY A 58 5.89 -8.32 -11.50
N ASP A 59 5.75 -7.48 -12.52
CA ASP A 59 6.50 -6.22 -12.61
C ASP A 59 6.02 -5.21 -11.54
N PRO A 60 6.90 -4.32 -11.05
CA PRO A 60 6.51 -3.28 -10.11
C PRO A 60 5.40 -2.38 -10.67
N LEU A 61 4.34 -2.16 -9.89
CA LEU A 61 3.27 -1.23 -10.24
C LEU A 61 3.61 0.17 -9.74
N ARG A 62 3.52 1.16 -10.64
CA ARG A 62 3.58 2.58 -10.31
C ARG A 62 2.27 3.26 -10.71
N MET A 63 2.07 4.48 -10.22
CA MET A 63 0.87 5.26 -10.54
C MET A 63 0.74 5.52 -12.05
N ASP A 64 1.86 5.72 -12.75
CA ASP A 64 1.86 5.92 -14.20
C ASP A 64 1.60 4.64 -15.00
N ASP A 65 1.67 3.47 -14.34
CA ASP A 65 1.44 2.15 -14.95
C ASP A 65 -0.01 1.65 -14.74
N VAL A 66 -0.89 2.46 -14.15
CA VAL A 66 -2.28 2.08 -13.84
C VAL A 66 -3.29 3.11 -14.33
N GLU A 67 -4.37 2.63 -14.96
CA GLU A 67 -5.56 3.44 -15.27
C GLU A 67 -6.69 3.03 -14.32
N PRO A 68 -6.98 3.80 -13.25
CA PRO A 68 -8.05 3.45 -12.33
C PRO A 68 -9.41 3.70 -12.98
N SER A 69 -10.28 2.70 -12.94
CA SER A 69 -11.67 2.78 -13.40
C SER A 69 -12.65 2.40 -12.29
N PRO A 70 -13.88 2.92 -12.27
CA PRO A 70 -14.91 2.47 -11.34
C PRO A 70 -15.17 0.96 -11.46
N GLY A 71 -15.18 0.25 -10.33
CA GLY A 71 -15.62 -1.14 -10.28
C GLY A 71 -17.15 -1.29 -10.30
N PRO A 72 -17.71 -2.52 -10.33
CA PRO A 72 -19.15 -2.76 -10.43
C PRO A 72 -20.01 -2.12 -9.32
N GLY A 73 -19.43 -1.83 -8.16
CA GLY A 73 -20.08 -1.11 -7.05
C GLY A 73 -19.65 0.37 -6.91
N GLY A 74 -18.86 0.88 -7.84
CA GLY A 74 -18.35 2.25 -7.85
C GLY A 74 -19.50 3.24 -8.03
N ARG A 75 -19.82 4.00 -6.98
CA ARG A 75 -20.75 5.12 -7.07
C ARG A 75 -19.97 6.41 -7.04
N THR A 76 -20.24 7.29 -7.99
CA THR A 76 -19.76 8.68 -7.94
C THR A 76 -20.46 9.37 -6.77
N ALA A 77 -19.69 9.73 -5.76
CA ALA A 77 -20.12 10.50 -4.59
C ALA A 77 -19.04 11.56 -4.32
N PRO A 78 -19.34 12.63 -3.57
CA PRO A 78 -18.38 13.72 -3.36
C PRO A 78 -17.00 13.26 -2.85
N GLY A 79 -16.96 12.23 -1.98
CA GLY A 79 -15.72 11.66 -1.47
C GLY A 79 -14.94 10.79 -2.47
N THR A 80 -15.62 10.08 -3.38
CA THR A 80 -14.98 9.23 -4.39
C THR A 80 -14.57 10.00 -5.65
N ALA A 81 -15.22 11.13 -5.94
CA ALA A 81 -14.83 12.03 -7.02
C ALA A 81 -13.45 12.67 -6.79
N LEU A 82 -13.10 12.95 -5.52
CA LEU A 82 -11.82 13.58 -5.16
C LEU A 82 -10.61 12.69 -5.41
N ILE A 83 -10.72 11.37 -5.24
CA ILE A 83 -9.58 10.46 -5.45
C ILE A 83 -9.15 10.50 -6.92
N ALA A 84 -10.09 10.45 -7.86
CA ALA A 84 -9.77 10.58 -9.29
C ALA A 84 -9.07 11.91 -9.60
N THR A 85 -9.60 13.02 -9.08
CA THR A 85 -9.00 14.36 -9.29
C THR A 85 -7.59 14.49 -8.66
N VAL A 86 -7.38 13.99 -7.43
CA VAL A 86 -6.09 14.06 -6.73
C VAL A 86 -5.04 13.16 -7.39
N LEU A 87 -5.46 12.04 -7.98
CA LEU A 87 -4.57 11.15 -8.73
C LEU A 87 -4.35 11.59 -10.19
N GLY A 88 -4.92 12.71 -10.62
CA GLY A 88 -4.75 13.23 -11.98
C GLY A 88 -5.45 12.39 -13.06
N VAL A 89 -6.44 11.57 -12.67
CA VAL A 89 -7.19 10.71 -13.59
C VAL A 89 -8.52 11.37 -13.87
N GLU A 90 -8.76 11.74 -15.13
CA GLU A 90 -10.06 12.29 -15.54
C GLU A 90 -11.14 11.22 -15.41
N PRO A 91 -12.24 11.47 -14.68
CA PRO A 91 -13.34 10.52 -14.59
C PRO A 91 -13.97 10.36 -15.98
N LYS A 92 -13.91 9.16 -16.56
CA LYS A 92 -14.73 8.80 -17.73
C LYS A 92 -16.20 8.81 -17.28
N LEU A 93 -16.96 9.77 -17.81
CA LEU A 93 -18.42 9.91 -17.70
C LEU A 93 -19.16 8.71 -18.32
#